data_AF-A0A4Q9LML9-F1
#
_entry.id   AF-A0A4Q9LML9-F1
#
_cell.length_a   1.000
_cell.length_b   1.000
_cell.length_c   1.000
_cell.angle_alpha   90.00
_cell.angle_beta   90.00
_cell.angle_gamma   90.00
#
_symmetry.space_group_name_H-M   'P 1'
#
loop_
_entity.id
_entity.type
_entity.pdbx_description
1 polymer ?
#
loop_
_entity_poly.entity_id
_entity_poly.type
_entity_poly.pdbx_seq_one_letter_code
_entity_poly.pdbx_strand_id
1 'polypeptide(L)'
;MSFSKGIKPRYNFFEHKECSNCIKHIITDVDKFSLNFDIEDEEKGEYAIYINKNALNYDDFRCFLRIVREMNDIKENFRIVDFLCLIHIIDIFKFKKDKNFNSLILNLLHFTIYNSKKMYERLHIIEKFNKSSSLFESILCEICKIYFFNGKTFLLNILNPNDNKEIAEYLSETISTKSFVNIRFIFLNRICKLMKYNHFSRNTFKLICQVIGPRKVLLNLEDSNEVSFSFSMFKMFLSSEVICFYHWKDMKFLQSIIENCIFKNIKSLLKSIYLSNSSTTNTVFCHKIYNLMKNIVCSLYDEINNEEKLRKFMTLTNNRYCKTKKYHIQYFDPKIEGFDFQDLFCSKKYKIISFDSIVITQSFVSFKTTILNHENFSRMNLILKKVFLTTLKFQNTLVKESIRNLYIYNSKLTNKCLFDILLLSNLQVIQITDSTFIFDNYKIKYIEHLLIQEFFINRCESEKNDEIFEFINSMPNLKSLKLTPNSNISLFKYVFKYNMMKLKNLEKFKIKDENKCDKGYSDSLYLEKIIELEINCLFEQSFLYTLFLNQKLENLEKIHIYNCNIGLKDKNSRRNYTRIQDILFSNTKLFGISFSELFDSQKEYSIKYIYIRR
;
A
#
# COMPACT_ATOMS: atom_id res chain seq x y z
N MET A 1 30.32 -9.24 3.76
CA MET A 1 30.24 -7.77 3.64
C MET A 1 28.87 -7.33 4.10
N SER A 2 28.80 -6.57 5.20
CA SER A 2 27.58 -5.96 5.73
C SER A 2 27.59 -4.47 5.40
N PHE A 3 26.42 -3.85 5.23
CA PHE A 3 26.33 -2.39 5.17
C PHE A 3 26.69 -1.80 6.54
N SER A 4 27.36 -0.64 6.56
CA SER A 4 27.62 0.09 7.81
C SER A 4 26.32 0.34 8.56
N LYS A 5 26.23 -0.13 9.81
CA LYS A 5 25.13 0.22 10.71
C LYS A 5 25.03 1.75 10.83
N GLY A 6 23.81 2.28 10.94
CA GLY A 6 23.54 3.72 11.06
C GLY A 6 23.61 4.56 9.78
N ILE A 7 24.03 4.01 8.62
CA ILE A 7 24.08 4.73 7.34
C ILE A 7 23.05 4.20 6.34
N LYS A 8 22.45 5.07 5.51
CA LYS A 8 21.48 4.65 4.50
C LYS A 8 22.17 3.80 3.41
N PRO A 9 21.60 2.63 3.01
CA PRO A 9 22.24 1.69 2.08
C PRO A 9 22.63 2.30 0.72
N ARG A 10 21.88 3.30 0.25
CA ARG A 10 22.08 3.93 -1.07
C ARG A 10 23.44 4.60 -1.28
N TYR A 11 24.17 4.88 -0.21
CA TYR A 11 25.50 5.46 -0.30
C TYR A 11 26.59 4.38 -0.35
N ASN A 12 26.20 3.09 -0.45
CA ASN A 12 27.06 1.95 -0.68
C ASN A 12 28.21 1.83 0.33
N PHE A 13 27.93 2.08 1.62
CA PHE A 13 28.91 1.93 2.69
C PHE A 13 28.92 0.52 3.24
N PHE A 14 30.05 -0.16 3.14
CA PHE A 14 30.27 -1.48 3.71
C PHE A 14 31.18 -1.39 4.93
N GLU A 15 30.94 -2.24 5.92
CA GLU A 15 31.86 -2.42 7.04
C GLU A 15 33.13 -3.11 6.52
N HIS A 16 34.24 -2.37 6.51
CA HIS A 16 35.55 -2.89 6.12
C HIS A 16 36.56 -2.57 7.22
N LYS A 17 37.32 -3.58 7.65
CA LYS A 17 38.47 -3.40 8.56
C LYS A 17 39.70 -2.82 7.85
N GLU A 18 39.79 -2.92 6.52
CA GLU A 18 41.01 -2.65 5.73
C GLU A 18 40.79 -1.65 4.55
N CYS A 19 39.74 -0.83 4.57
CA CYS A 19 39.54 0.15 3.49
C CYS A 19 40.30 1.46 3.80
N SER A 20 41.29 1.81 2.98
CA SER A 20 42.08 3.05 3.08
C SER A 20 41.24 4.35 2.99
N ASN A 21 40.01 4.25 2.46
CA ASN A 21 39.11 5.39 2.26
C ASN A 21 38.04 5.55 3.36
N CYS A 22 37.98 4.66 4.34
CA CYS A 22 37.00 4.68 5.43
C CYS A 22 37.64 4.98 6.79
N ILE A 23 37.07 5.92 7.55
CA ILE A 23 37.48 6.25 8.91
C ILE A 23 36.42 5.70 9.87
N LYS A 24 36.82 4.83 10.80
CA LYS A 24 35.97 4.41 11.92
C LYS A 24 35.93 5.52 12.96
N HIS A 25 34.73 5.98 13.30
CA HIS A 25 34.50 6.91 14.41
C HIS A 25 33.60 6.23 15.44
N ILE A 26 33.98 6.33 16.71
CA ILE A 26 33.19 5.82 17.83
C ILE A 26 32.55 7.02 18.50
N ILE A 27 31.22 7.05 18.50
CA ILE A 27 30.46 8.01 19.29
C ILE A 27 30.34 7.45 20.70
N THR A 28 31.16 7.97 21.61
CA THR A 28 31.05 7.75 23.05
C THR A 28 30.07 8.78 23.65
N ASP A 29 29.45 8.45 24.79
CA ASP A 29 28.42 9.27 25.45
C ASP A 29 27.18 9.53 24.59
N VAL A 30 26.52 8.45 24.11
CA VAL A 30 25.27 8.53 23.33
C VAL A 30 24.20 9.38 24.02
N ASP A 31 24.13 9.35 25.36
CA ASP A 31 23.17 10.11 26.16
C ASP A 31 23.32 11.64 26.01
N LYS A 32 24.49 12.12 25.58
CA LYS A 32 24.76 13.55 25.29
C LYS A 32 24.52 13.91 23.82
N PHE A 33 24.27 12.93 22.96
CA PHE A 33 24.00 13.15 21.55
C PHE A 33 22.50 13.36 21.34
N SER A 34 22.10 14.55 20.89
CA SER A 34 20.68 14.94 20.85
C SER A 34 19.84 14.19 19.80
N LEU A 35 20.47 13.43 18.88
CA LEU A 35 19.79 12.67 17.82
C LEU A 35 19.92 11.16 18.03
N ASN A 36 18.81 10.44 17.95
CA ASN A 36 18.84 8.98 18.05
C ASN A 36 19.05 8.34 16.68
N PHE A 37 19.89 7.30 16.60
CA PHE A 37 20.01 6.47 15.40
C PHE A 37 18.87 5.45 15.32
N ASP A 38 18.50 5.06 14.10
CA ASP A 38 17.49 4.05 13.80
C ASP A 38 18.22 2.73 13.43
N ILE A 39 18.63 1.98 14.45
CA ILE A 39 19.42 0.75 14.36
C ILE A 39 18.71 -0.34 15.19
N GLU A 40 18.58 -1.55 14.64
CA GLU A 40 17.81 -2.66 15.25
C GLU A 40 18.55 -3.36 16.41
N ASP A 41 19.85 -3.09 16.61
CA ASP A 41 20.65 -3.64 17.71
C ASP A 41 20.98 -2.55 18.73
N GLU A 42 20.45 -2.68 19.94
CA GLU A 42 20.82 -1.86 21.10
C GLU A 42 22.19 -2.29 21.66
N GLU A 43 23.27 -1.98 20.95
CA GLU A 43 24.60 -1.99 21.58
C GLU A 43 24.66 -0.80 22.55
N LYS A 44 24.64 -1.11 23.86
CA LYS A 44 24.62 -0.12 24.94
C LYS A 44 25.84 0.80 24.87
N GLY A 45 25.61 2.09 24.63
CA GLY A 45 26.50 3.18 25.01
C GLY A 45 27.54 3.65 24.00
N GLU A 46 27.81 2.89 22.94
CA GLU A 46 28.77 3.28 21.88
C GLU A 46 28.26 2.93 20.48
N TYR A 47 28.27 3.89 19.56
CA TYR A 47 28.01 3.63 18.14
C TYR A 47 29.30 3.71 17.34
N ALA A 48 29.70 2.61 16.72
CA ALA A 48 30.74 2.61 15.69
C ALA A 48 30.14 2.98 14.34
N ILE A 49 30.60 4.10 13.76
CA ILE A 49 30.20 4.59 12.45
C ILE A 49 31.40 4.61 11.52
N TYR A 50 31.25 4.11 10.29
CA TYR A 50 32.30 4.13 9.27
C TYR A 50 32.04 5.22 8.23
N ILE A 51 32.92 6.22 8.16
CA ILE A 51 32.79 7.39 7.26
C ILE A 51 33.74 7.22 6.07
N ASN A 52 33.19 7.09 4.86
CA ASN A 52 33.95 7.11 3.62
C ASN A 52 34.21 8.55 3.17
N LYS A 53 35.48 8.90 2.95
CA LYS A 53 35.91 10.22 2.48
C LYS A 53 35.26 10.64 1.15
N ASN A 54 34.85 9.67 0.33
CA ASN A 54 34.19 9.92 -0.96
C ASN A 54 32.73 10.38 -0.84
N ALA A 55 32.10 10.16 0.32
CA ALA A 55 30.69 10.47 0.54
C ALA A 55 30.48 11.60 1.57
N LEU A 56 31.38 11.73 2.55
CA LEU A 56 31.36 12.82 3.52
C LEU A 56 32.79 13.10 4.00
N ASN A 57 33.20 14.37 3.98
CA ASN A 57 34.44 14.78 4.60
C ASN A 57 34.34 14.62 6.13
N TYR A 58 35.37 14.07 6.74
CA TYR A 58 35.42 13.84 8.18
C TYR A 58 35.38 15.14 8.99
N ASP A 59 35.95 16.24 8.46
CA ASP A 59 35.89 17.55 9.11
C ASP A 59 34.48 18.14 9.10
N ASP A 60 33.73 17.95 8.00
CA ASP A 60 32.33 18.34 7.91
C ASP A 60 31.48 17.56 8.91
N PHE A 61 31.78 16.26 9.09
CA PHE A 61 31.13 15.43 10.11
C PHE A 61 31.45 15.91 11.54
N ARG A 62 32.70 16.24 11.85
CA ARG A 62 33.06 16.82 13.16
C ARG A 62 32.36 18.15 13.41
N CYS A 63 32.28 18.99 12.39
CA CYS A 63 31.55 20.26 12.45
C CYS A 63 30.07 20.02 12.77
N PHE A 64 29.43 19.05 12.09
CA PHE A 64 28.07 18.63 12.39
C PHE A 64 27.91 18.17 13.84
N LEU A 65 28.80 17.32 14.35
CA LEU A 65 28.73 16.85 15.74
C LEU A 65 28.81 18.01 16.74
N ARG A 66 29.68 18.99 16.50
CA ARG A 66 29.77 20.20 17.32
C ARG A 66 28.48 21.00 17.27
N ILE A 67 27.92 21.23 16.07
CA ILE A 67 26.68 21.99 15.87
C ILE A 67 25.50 21.34 16.57
N VAL A 68 25.39 20.01 16.52
CA VAL A 68 24.32 19.24 17.18
C VAL A 68 24.44 19.29 18.71
N ARG A 69 25.65 19.43 19.26
CA ARG A 69 25.93 19.56 20.70
C ARG A 69 25.75 20.99 21.24
N GLU A 70 26.10 22.00 20.45
CA GLU A 70 26.17 23.42 20.85
C GLU A 70 25.07 24.28 20.17
N MET A 71 23.95 23.66 19.81
CA MET A 71 22.97 24.24 18.88
C MET A 71 22.35 25.58 19.33
N ASN A 72 22.36 25.89 20.63
CA ASN A 72 21.80 27.12 21.18
C ASN A 72 22.65 28.36 20.89
N ASP A 73 23.94 28.19 20.59
CA ASP A 73 24.92 29.27 20.47
C ASP A 73 25.17 29.72 19.02
N ILE A 74 24.64 28.98 18.02
CA ILE A 74 24.95 29.17 16.58
C ILE A 74 23.86 30.02 15.88
N LYS A 75 23.37 31.06 16.55
CA LYS A 75 22.28 31.90 16.01
C LYS A 75 22.78 32.94 15.00
N GLU A 76 23.91 33.56 15.32
CA GLU A 76 24.46 34.68 14.57
C GLU A 76 25.44 34.15 13.51
N ASN A 77 25.24 34.54 12.25
CA ASN A 77 26.05 34.16 11.08
C ASN A 77 25.79 32.77 10.46
N PHE A 78 24.70 32.08 10.81
CA PHE A 78 24.33 30.83 10.15
C PHE A 78 23.96 31.04 8.67
N ARG A 79 24.73 30.46 7.74
CA ARG A 79 24.53 30.63 6.29
C ARG A 79 23.77 29.48 5.66
N ILE A 80 23.22 29.74 4.47
CA ILE A 80 22.52 28.71 3.68
C ILE A 80 23.43 27.53 3.32
N VAL A 81 24.74 27.75 3.17
CA VAL A 81 25.72 26.68 2.92
C VAL A 81 25.88 25.78 4.15
N ASP A 82 25.89 26.37 5.35
CA ASP A 82 25.97 25.64 6.61
C ASP A 82 24.70 24.80 6.81
N PHE A 83 23.53 25.36 6.50
CA PHE A 83 22.28 24.62 6.43
C PHE A 83 22.35 23.44 5.46
N LEU A 84 22.86 23.64 4.25
CA LEU A 84 22.95 22.57 3.24
C LEU A 84 23.87 21.43 3.68
N CYS A 85 25.02 21.76 4.25
CA CYS A 85 25.98 20.79 4.80
C CYS A 85 25.31 19.92 5.89
N LEU A 86 24.63 20.55 6.85
CA LEU A 86 23.96 19.84 7.93
C LEU A 86 22.85 18.93 7.42
N ILE A 87 22.03 19.40 6.49
CA ILE A 87 20.98 18.55 5.94
C ILE A 87 21.56 17.43 5.07
N HIS A 88 22.68 17.64 4.36
CA HIS A 88 23.37 16.58 3.63
C HIS A 88 23.79 15.45 4.57
N ILE A 89 24.40 15.79 5.71
CA ILE A 89 24.83 14.85 6.73
C ILE A 89 23.62 14.10 7.32
N ILE A 90 22.54 14.82 7.66
CA ILE A 90 21.27 14.20 8.11
C ILE A 90 20.69 13.25 7.06
N ASP A 91 20.91 13.52 5.78
CA ASP A 91 20.42 12.67 4.70
C ASP A 91 21.26 11.40 4.49
N ILE A 92 22.53 11.39 4.93
CA ILE A 92 23.42 10.24 4.93
C ILE A 92 23.04 9.25 6.03
N PHE A 93 22.86 9.75 7.24
CA PHE A 93 22.63 8.92 8.43
C PHE A 93 21.18 8.48 8.60
N LYS A 94 20.98 7.33 9.24
CA LYS A 94 19.68 6.79 9.64
C LYS A 94 19.33 7.31 11.03
N PHE A 95 18.79 8.52 11.10
CA PHE A 95 18.26 9.07 12.35
C PHE A 95 16.78 8.68 12.55
N LYS A 96 16.42 8.38 13.80
CA LYS A 96 15.04 8.20 14.24
C LYS A 96 14.32 9.54 14.15
N LYS A 97 13.15 9.57 13.50
CA LYS A 97 12.35 10.79 13.31
C LYS A 97 11.52 11.16 14.55
N ASP A 98 12.17 11.25 15.69
CA ASP A 98 11.55 11.56 16.97
C ASP A 98 11.41 13.08 17.20
N LYS A 99 11.03 13.48 18.42
CA LYS A 99 10.85 14.90 18.78
C LYS A 99 12.15 15.70 18.63
N ASN A 100 13.30 15.12 18.95
CA ASN A 100 14.58 15.81 18.89
C ASN A 100 15.02 16.04 17.45
N PHE A 101 14.84 15.05 16.57
CA PHE A 101 15.06 15.20 15.14
C PHE A 101 14.23 16.36 14.56
N ASN A 102 12.93 16.39 14.86
CA ASN A 102 12.06 17.45 14.35
C ASN A 102 12.43 18.83 14.93
N SER A 103 12.83 18.89 16.20
CA SER A 103 13.33 20.13 16.84
C SER A 103 14.60 20.65 16.17
N LEU A 104 15.53 19.76 15.81
CA LEU A 104 16.74 20.12 15.09
C LEU A 104 16.39 20.76 13.75
N ILE A 105 15.55 20.10 12.94
CA ILE A 105 15.12 20.62 11.63
C ILE A 105 14.45 21.99 11.77
N LEU A 106 13.57 22.15 12.76
CA LEU A 106 12.90 23.41 13.05
C LEU A 106 13.89 24.53 13.39
N ASN A 107 14.87 24.26 14.25
CA ASN A 107 15.90 25.24 14.63
C ASN A 107 16.77 25.64 13.43
N LEU A 108 17.21 24.68 12.62
CA LEU A 108 17.98 24.93 11.39
C LEU A 108 17.20 25.83 10.42
N LEU A 109 15.90 25.57 10.27
CA LEU A 109 15.01 26.42 9.47
C LEU A 109 14.93 27.82 10.07
N HIS A 110 14.64 27.98 11.37
CA HIS A 110 14.59 29.29 12.01
C HIS A 110 15.88 30.11 11.83
N PHE A 111 17.05 29.50 12.01
CA PHE A 111 18.34 30.19 11.81
C PHE A 111 18.52 30.62 10.35
N THR A 112 18.15 29.76 9.40
CA THR A 112 18.21 30.08 7.97
C THR A 112 17.27 31.23 7.61
N ILE A 113 16.05 31.22 8.15
CA ILE A 113 15.01 32.23 7.88
C ILE A 113 15.38 33.56 8.53
N TYR A 114 15.91 33.54 9.75
CA TYR A 114 16.33 34.75 10.46
C TYR A 114 17.48 35.44 9.71
N ASN A 115 18.47 34.66 9.27
CA ASN A 115 19.66 35.18 8.58
C ASN A 115 19.45 35.42 7.08
N SER A 116 18.32 35.00 6.48
CA SER A 116 18.10 35.12 5.03
C SER A 116 18.04 36.55 4.50
N LYS A 117 17.78 37.54 5.36
CA LYS A 117 17.71 38.96 4.97
C LYS A 117 19.03 39.47 4.34
N LYS A 118 20.17 38.83 4.62
CA LYS A 118 21.51 39.23 4.13
C LYS A 118 22.05 38.38 2.96
N MET A 119 21.28 37.42 2.40
CA MET A 119 21.83 36.30 1.61
C MET A 119 21.39 36.17 0.15
N TYR A 120 20.66 37.15 -0.40
CA TYR A 120 20.08 37.05 -1.74
C TYR A 120 21.09 37.10 -2.89
N GLU A 121 22.32 37.57 -2.66
CA GLU A 121 23.27 37.93 -3.73
C GLU A 121 24.10 36.78 -4.30
N ARG A 122 24.12 35.57 -3.69
CA ARG A 122 25.02 34.47 -4.10
C ARG A 122 24.37 33.11 -4.39
N LEU A 123 23.03 33.02 -4.41
CA LEU A 123 22.31 31.74 -4.55
C LEU A 123 22.47 31.09 -5.93
N HIS A 124 22.84 31.84 -6.97
CA HIS A 124 22.97 31.34 -8.34
C HIS A 124 24.11 30.31 -8.55
N ILE A 125 25.01 30.17 -7.58
CA ILE A 125 26.22 29.32 -7.68
C ILE A 125 26.01 27.97 -6.97
N ILE A 126 24.96 27.82 -6.17
CA ILE A 126 24.77 26.63 -5.32
C ILE A 126 24.00 25.55 -6.09
N GLU A 127 24.64 24.39 -6.31
CA GLU A 127 23.96 23.21 -6.86
C GLU A 127 22.87 22.70 -5.91
N LYS A 128 21.70 22.39 -6.47
CA LYS A 128 20.54 21.95 -5.70
C LYS A 128 20.73 20.53 -5.17
N PHE A 129 20.58 20.35 -3.86
CA PHE A 129 20.80 19.06 -3.21
C PHE A 129 19.51 18.22 -3.15
N ASN A 130 19.48 17.09 -3.88
CA ASN A 130 18.35 16.15 -3.88
C ASN A 130 18.39 15.23 -2.65
N LYS A 131 17.38 15.34 -1.79
CA LYS A 131 17.34 14.63 -0.52
C LYS A 131 16.44 13.41 -0.56
N SER A 132 16.62 12.48 0.39
CA SER A 132 15.63 11.42 0.59
C SER A 132 14.24 12.03 0.81
N SER A 133 13.23 11.44 0.18
CA SER A 133 11.85 11.93 0.24
C SER A 133 11.35 12.04 1.67
N SER A 134 11.75 11.10 2.53
CA SER A 134 11.43 11.12 3.96
C SER A 134 12.01 12.34 4.69
N LEU A 135 13.24 12.78 4.37
CA LEU A 135 13.83 13.98 4.97
C LEU A 135 13.17 15.25 4.44
N PHE A 136 12.92 15.32 3.13
CA PHE A 136 12.24 16.45 2.51
C PHE A 136 10.83 16.67 3.08
N GLU A 137 10.08 15.59 3.28
CA GLU A 137 8.78 15.63 3.96
C GLU A 137 8.86 16.20 5.37
N SER A 138 9.91 15.84 6.13
CA SER A 138 10.13 16.35 7.50
C SER A 138 10.43 17.85 7.49
N ILE A 139 11.26 18.30 6.53
CA ILE A 139 11.55 19.73 6.33
C ILE A 139 10.28 20.50 5.93
N LEU A 140 9.51 19.97 4.99
CA LEU A 140 8.22 20.58 4.60
C LEU A 140 7.25 20.66 5.78
N CYS A 141 7.13 19.59 6.58
CA CYS A 141 6.32 19.57 7.81
C CYS A 141 6.67 20.74 8.75
N GLU A 142 7.95 20.94 9.04
CA GLU A 142 8.40 22.00 9.94
C GLU A 142 8.20 23.39 9.31
N ILE A 143 8.46 23.56 8.01
CA ILE A 143 8.10 24.81 7.30
C ILE A 143 6.61 25.10 7.45
N CYS A 144 5.75 24.09 7.34
CA CYS A 144 4.31 24.28 7.52
C CYS A 144 3.96 24.72 8.94
N LYS A 145 4.62 24.19 9.96
CA LYS A 145 4.38 24.59 11.35
C LYS A 145 4.75 26.05 11.59
N ILE A 146 5.85 26.53 10.98
CA ILE A 146 6.27 27.93 11.07
C ILE A 146 5.20 28.89 10.53
N TYR A 147 4.52 28.52 9.43
CA TYR A 147 3.63 29.45 8.72
C TYR A 147 2.12 29.18 8.86
N PHE A 148 1.70 27.96 9.22
CA PHE A 148 0.29 27.53 9.19
C PHE A 148 -0.17 26.81 10.47
N PHE A 149 0.67 26.71 11.50
CA PHE A 149 0.39 26.10 12.81
C PHE A 149 0.06 24.57 12.83
N ASN A 150 -0.22 23.92 11.69
CA ASN A 150 -0.43 22.46 11.64
C ASN A 150 0.14 21.82 10.34
N GLY A 151 1.31 21.17 10.43
CA GLY A 151 1.99 20.60 9.25
C GLY A 151 1.48 19.23 8.76
N LYS A 152 0.93 18.40 9.65
CA LYS A 152 0.52 17.02 9.32
C LYS A 152 -0.73 16.94 8.45
N THR A 153 -1.60 17.95 8.47
CA THR A 153 -2.84 17.99 7.68
C THR A 153 -2.62 18.11 6.16
N PHE A 154 -1.39 18.41 5.72
CA PHE A 154 -1.07 18.67 4.32
C PHE A 154 -0.23 17.59 3.66
N LEU A 155 0.37 16.71 4.45
CA LEU A 155 1.19 15.57 4.03
C LEU A 155 0.43 14.30 4.42
N LEU A 156 -0.50 13.87 3.57
CA LEU A 156 -1.19 12.61 3.80
C LEU A 156 -0.32 11.46 3.33
N ASN A 157 0.00 10.59 4.28
CA ASN A 157 0.22 9.19 3.98
C ASN A 157 -1.09 8.64 3.41
N ILE A 158 -0.99 8.21 2.15
CA ILE A 158 -1.95 7.37 1.42
C ILE A 158 -3.09 8.17 0.77
N LEU A 159 -3.11 8.08 -0.57
CA LEU A 159 -4.31 8.04 -1.41
C LEU A 159 -5.47 7.47 -0.59
N ASN A 160 -6.64 8.13 -0.53
CA ASN A 160 -7.79 7.57 0.18
C ASN A 160 -7.92 6.06 -0.13
N PRO A 161 -7.94 5.16 0.88
CA PRO A 161 -7.96 3.71 0.67
C PRO A 161 -9.22 3.22 -0.08
N ASN A 162 -10.19 4.10 -0.30
CA ASN A 162 -11.41 3.81 -1.03
C ASN A 162 -11.32 4.10 -2.53
N ASP A 163 -10.45 5.02 -2.97
CA ASP A 163 -10.53 5.49 -4.36
C ASP A 163 -9.54 4.81 -5.31
N ASN A 164 -8.36 4.35 -4.87
CA ASN A 164 -7.40 3.71 -5.80
C ASN A 164 -6.33 2.81 -5.12
N LYS A 165 -6.73 1.81 -4.32
CA LYS A 165 -5.79 0.78 -3.81
C LYS A 165 -5.02 0.09 -4.92
N GLU A 166 -5.64 -0.17 -6.07
CA GLU A 166 -4.99 -0.79 -7.24
C GLU A 166 -3.86 0.06 -7.81
N ILE A 167 -4.03 1.37 -7.94
CA ILE A 167 -2.98 2.27 -8.44
C ILE A 167 -1.87 2.40 -7.39
N ALA A 168 -2.22 2.45 -6.10
CA ALA A 168 -1.24 2.50 -5.01
C ALA A 168 -0.40 1.21 -4.93
N GLU A 169 -1.05 0.04 -5.08
CA GLU A 169 -0.41 -1.28 -5.13
C GLU A 169 0.47 -1.40 -6.38
N TYR A 170 -0.05 -1.05 -7.57
CA TYR A 170 0.72 -1.12 -8.81
C TYR A 170 1.87 -0.13 -8.84
N LEU A 171 1.66 1.13 -8.43
CA LEU A 171 2.75 2.09 -8.23
C LEU A 171 3.71 1.54 -7.19
N SER A 172 3.28 0.90 -6.10
CA SER A 172 4.21 0.34 -5.10
C SER A 172 5.06 -0.81 -5.66
N GLU A 173 4.53 -1.57 -6.61
CA GLU A 173 5.20 -2.69 -7.28
C GLU A 173 6.11 -2.25 -8.44
N THR A 174 5.73 -1.20 -9.18
CA THR A 174 6.56 -0.62 -10.25
C THR A 174 7.56 0.42 -9.74
N ILE A 175 7.22 1.16 -8.67
CA ILE A 175 8.00 2.25 -8.08
C ILE A 175 7.64 2.41 -6.59
N SER A 176 8.38 1.80 -5.66
CA SER A 176 8.17 1.94 -4.20
C SER A 176 7.58 3.30 -3.76
N THR A 177 6.27 3.36 -3.52
CA THR A 177 5.52 4.61 -3.23
C THR A 177 5.94 5.22 -1.89
N LYS A 178 6.47 4.39 -0.99
CA LYS A 178 7.18 4.80 0.24
C LYS A 178 8.36 5.75 -0.01
N SER A 179 8.85 5.82 -1.25
CA SER A 179 9.96 6.68 -1.65
C SER A 179 9.53 8.02 -2.26
N PHE A 180 8.23 8.35 -2.33
CA PHE A 180 7.74 9.63 -2.85
C PHE A 180 7.33 10.59 -1.74
N VAL A 181 7.57 11.88 -1.95
CA VAL A 181 6.89 12.95 -1.19
C VAL A 181 5.55 13.23 -1.84
N ASN A 182 4.46 12.94 -1.15
CA ASN A 182 3.11 13.22 -1.65
C ASN A 182 2.69 14.64 -1.28
N ILE A 183 2.39 15.44 -2.29
CA ILE A 183 2.03 16.84 -2.13
C ILE A 183 0.65 17.06 -2.73
N ARG A 184 -0.33 17.32 -1.85
CA ARG A 184 -1.69 17.65 -2.26
C ARG A 184 -1.76 19.05 -2.85
N PHE A 185 -2.65 19.23 -3.81
CA PHE A 185 -2.86 20.52 -4.43
C PHE A 185 -3.31 21.63 -3.46
N ILE A 186 -4.16 21.30 -2.47
CA ILE A 186 -4.62 22.27 -1.47
C ILE A 186 -3.47 22.92 -0.69
N PHE A 187 -2.38 22.20 -0.50
CA PHE A 187 -1.17 22.70 0.13
C PHE A 187 -0.48 23.76 -0.73
N LEU A 188 -0.29 23.47 -2.02
CA LEU A 188 0.32 24.40 -2.96
C LEU A 188 -0.52 25.69 -3.08
N ASN A 189 -1.84 25.57 -3.09
CA ASN A 189 -2.74 26.72 -3.07
C ASN A 189 -2.59 27.60 -1.83
N ARG A 190 -2.50 27.02 -0.63
CA ARG A 190 -2.31 27.77 0.61
C ARG A 190 -0.97 28.48 0.65
N ILE A 191 0.11 27.82 0.21
CA ILE A 191 1.42 28.48 0.08
C ILE A 191 1.37 29.59 -0.96
N CYS A 192 0.75 29.38 -2.12
CA CYS A 192 0.59 30.41 -3.13
C CYS A 192 -0.13 31.64 -2.57
N LYS A 193 -1.20 31.45 -1.79
CA LYS A 193 -1.89 32.56 -1.10
C LYS A 193 -0.94 33.25 -0.10
N LEU A 194 -0.24 32.52 0.77
CA LEU A 194 0.71 33.14 1.70
C LEU A 194 1.79 33.95 0.99
N MET A 195 2.41 33.41 -0.06
CA MET A 195 3.47 34.10 -0.79
C MET A 195 2.97 35.33 -1.56
N LYS A 196 1.68 35.36 -1.93
CA LYS A 196 1.08 36.55 -2.54
C LYS A 196 0.97 37.70 -1.54
N TYR A 197 0.61 37.40 -0.28
CA TYR A 197 0.36 38.43 0.74
C TYR A 197 1.54 38.71 1.68
N ASN A 198 2.53 37.81 1.77
CA ASN A 198 3.69 37.97 2.63
C ASN A 198 5.00 37.89 1.82
N HIS A 199 5.61 39.04 1.58
CA HIS A 199 6.86 39.16 0.83
C HIS A 199 8.04 38.44 1.50
N PHE A 200 8.11 38.47 2.83
CA PHE A 200 9.14 37.76 3.58
C PHE A 200 9.01 36.25 3.40
N SER A 201 7.81 35.70 3.60
CA SER A 201 7.53 34.29 3.33
C SER A 201 7.85 33.91 1.88
N ARG A 202 7.45 34.73 0.90
CA ARG A 202 7.77 34.48 -0.52
C ARG A 202 9.27 34.33 -0.77
N ASN A 203 10.07 35.21 -0.19
CA ASN A 203 11.52 35.18 -0.39
C ASN A 203 12.19 34.03 0.35
N THR A 204 11.73 33.74 1.57
CA THR A 204 12.18 32.58 2.34
C THR A 204 11.89 31.27 1.61
N PHE A 205 10.65 31.07 1.13
CA PHE A 205 10.29 29.90 0.34
C PHE A 205 11.13 29.81 -0.92
N LYS A 206 11.27 30.89 -1.69
CA LYS A 206 12.16 30.89 -2.88
C LYS A 206 13.57 30.42 -2.54
N LEU A 207 14.15 30.93 -1.45
CA LEU A 207 15.52 30.60 -1.02
C LEU A 207 15.67 29.12 -0.65
N ILE A 208 14.75 28.58 0.16
CA ILE A 208 14.77 27.18 0.58
C ILE A 208 14.52 26.25 -0.62
N CYS A 209 13.51 26.55 -1.44
CA CYS A 209 13.11 25.75 -2.60
C CYS A 209 14.12 25.77 -3.75
N GLN A 210 14.99 26.79 -3.81
CA GLN A 210 16.10 26.87 -4.76
C GLN A 210 17.20 25.87 -4.45
N VAL A 211 17.42 25.53 -3.17
CA VAL A 211 18.57 24.72 -2.76
C VAL A 211 18.19 23.33 -2.23
N ILE A 212 16.92 23.11 -1.89
CA ILE A 212 16.37 21.83 -1.43
C ILE A 212 15.36 21.30 -2.45
N GLY A 213 15.51 20.04 -2.87
CA GLY A 213 14.49 19.32 -3.64
C GLY A 213 14.28 17.90 -3.13
N PRO A 214 13.08 17.33 -3.32
CA PRO A 214 12.86 15.91 -3.10
C PRO A 214 13.50 15.09 -4.21
N ARG A 215 13.93 13.87 -3.90
CA ARG A 215 14.39 12.93 -4.94
C ARG A 215 13.23 12.42 -5.80
N LYS A 216 12.11 12.07 -5.18
CA LYS A 216 10.89 11.68 -5.88
C LYS A 216 9.68 12.40 -5.30
N VAL A 217 8.83 12.95 -6.16
CA VAL A 217 7.65 13.71 -5.75
C VAL A 217 6.41 13.25 -6.49
N LEU A 218 5.30 13.15 -5.77
CA LEU A 218 3.98 12.88 -6.31
C LEU A 218 3.13 14.13 -6.07
N LEU A 219 2.58 14.68 -7.14
CA LEU A 219 1.71 15.85 -7.13
C LEU A 219 0.28 15.40 -7.39
N ASN A 220 -0.60 15.55 -6.40
CA ASN A 220 -2.00 15.13 -6.46
C ASN A 220 -2.94 16.33 -6.63
N LEU A 221 -3.66 16.39 -7.74
CA LEU A 221 -4.74 17.35 -7.99
C LEU A 221 -6.10 16.70 -7.69
N GLU A 222 -6.67 17.02 -6.54
CA GLU A 222 -8.10 16.80 -6.30
C GLU A 222 -8.86 17.97 -6.93
N ASP A 223 -9.63 17.69 -8.00
CA ASP A 223 -10.65 18.52 -8.65
C ASP A 223 -10.55 20.05 -8.44
N SER A 224 -9.55 20.68 -9.06
CA SER A 224 -9.53 22.15 -9.18
C SER A 224 -9.48 22.57 -10.63
N ASN A 225 -10.60 23.11 -11.11
CA ASN A 225 -10.73 23.74 -12.43
C ASN A 225 -9.95 25.06 -12.55
N GLU A 226 -9.36 25.55 -11.46
CA GLU A 226 -8.70 26.85 -11.43
C GLU A 226 -7.32 26.75 -10.81
N VAL A 227 -6.26 26.79 -11.64
CA VAL A 227 -4.97 27.27 -11.13
C VAL A 227 -4.11 27.92 -12.20
N SER A 228 -4.06 29.24 -12.15
CA SER A 228 -2.88 29.99 -12.59
C SER A 228 -1.77 29.76 -11.57
N PHE A 229 -1.00 28.68 -11.74
CA PHE A 229 0.19 28.48 -10.92
C PHE A 229 1.24 29.53 -11.22
N SER A 230 1.89 30.04 -10.17
CA SER A 230 3.18 30.71 -10.39
C SER A 230 4.22 29.64 -10.74
N PHE A 231 4.78 29.75 -11.94
CA PHE A 231 5.95 28.98 -12.41
C PHE A 231 7.07 28.84 -11.36
N SER A 232 7.21 29.83 -10.47
CA SER A 232 8.17 29.82 -9.36
C SER A 232 7.98 28.70 -8.34
N MET A 233 6.77 28.18 -8.13
CA MET A 233 6.53 27.07 -7.18
C MET A 233 6.96 25.72 -7.75
N PHE A 234 6.69 25.50 -9.03
CA PHE A 234 7.11 24.27 -9.72
C PHE A 234 8.62 24.10 -9.69
N LYS A 235 9.40 25.19 -9.69
CA LYS A 235 10.87 25.15 -9.50
C LYS A 235 11.33 24.40 -8.25
N MET A 236 10.52 24.30 -7.20
CA MET A 236 10.86 23.49 -6.02
C MET A 236 11.01 22.00 -6.37
N PHE A 237 10.21 21.50 -7.31
CA PHE A 237 10.14 20.08 -7.66
C PHE A 237 10.95 19.71 -8.88
N LEU A 238 11.41 20.68 -9.67
CA LEU A 238 12.04 20.41 -10.95
C LEU A 238 13.44 19.79 -10.87
N SER A 239 14.07 19.78 -9.70
CA SER A 239 15.33 19.03 -9.52
C SER A 239 15.11 17.57 -9.16
N SER A 240 13.87 17.12 -8.95
CA SER A 240 13.60 15.74 -8.57
C SER A 240 14.11 14.77 -9.64
N GLU A 241 14.59 13.60 -9.23
CA GLU A 241 14.92 12.52 -10.16
C GLU A 241 13.66 11.93 -10.79
N VAL A 242 12.56 11.91 -10.02
CA VAL A 242 11.27 11.36 -10.45
C VAL A 242 10.14 12.29 -10.06
N ILE A 243 9.29 12.63 -11.02
CA ILE A 243 8.06 13.41 -10.78
C ILE A 243 6.87 12.57 -11.22
N CYS A 244 5.89 12.40 -10.35
CA CYS A 244 4.62 11.76 -10.66
C CYS A 244 3.49 12.79 -10.59
N PHE A 245 2.72 12.91 -11.67
CA PHE A 245 1.50 13.69 -11.73
C PHE A 245 0.30 12.76 -11.61
N TYR A 246 -0.59 13.05 -10.67
CA TYR A 246 -1.79 12.25 -10.39
C TYR A 246 -3.04 13.12 -10.54
N HIS A 247 -4.02 12.64 -11.34
CA HIS A 247 -5.29 13.33 -11.62
C HIS A 247 -5.16 14.73 -12.24
N TRP A 248 -4.17 14.94 -13.09
CA TRP A 248 -3.91 16.25 -13.68
C TRP A 248 -4.72 16.46 -14.97
N LYS A 249 -5.65 17.43 -14.98
CA LYS A 249 -6.64 17.62 -16.07
C LYS A 249 -6.28 18.61 -17.19
N ASP A 250 -5.22 19.41 -17.05
CA ASP A 250 -4.75 20.33 -18.10
C ASP A 250 -3.22 20.46 -18.13
N MET A 251 -2.59 19.66 -18.99
CA MET A 251 -1.14 19.68 -19.15
C MET A 251 -0.61 20.82 -20.02
N LYS A 252 -1.42 21.79 -20.50
CA LYS A 252 -0.88 22.99 -21.17
C LYS A 252 0.10 23.73 -20.26
N PHE A 253 -0.13 23.71 -18.96
CA PHE A 253 0.80 24.25 -17.98
C PHE A 253 2.12 23.45 -17.92
N LEU A 254 2.08 22.11 -17.95
CA LEU A 254 3.26 21.26 -18.02
C LEU A 254 4.02 21.46 -19.33
N GLN A 255 3.30 21.52 -20.44
CA GLN A 255 3.82 21.87 -21.75
C GLN A 255 4.50 23.25 -21.70
N SER A 256 3.85 24.28 -21.14
CA SER A 256 4.48 25.59 -20.97
C SER A 256 5.71 25.55 -20.05
N ILE A 257 5.72 24.71 -19.02
CA ILE A 257 6.88 24.53 -18.14
C ILE A 257 8.06 23.96 -18.93
N ILE A 258 7.76 22.96 -19.77
CA ILE A 258 8.74 22.22 -20.56
C ILE A 258 9.25 23.06 -21.73
N GLU A 259 8.35 23.72 -22.46
CA GLU A 259 8.61 24.55 -23.63
C GLU A 259 9.21 25.91 -23.26
N ASN A 260 8.62 26.64 -22.29
CA ASN A 260 8.95 28.04 -22.12
C ASN A 260 10.26 28.28 -21.37
N CYS A 261 10.65 27.55 -20.31
CA CYS A 261 11.76 28.08 -19.49
C CYS A 261 12.51 27.19 -18.47
N ILE A 262 12.48 25.83 -18.42
CA ILE A 262 13.15 25.14 -17.27
C ILE A 262 14.15 24.01 -17.56
N PHE A 263 14.10 23.28 -18.68
CA PHE A 263 15.00 22.12 -18.86
C PHE A 263 16.36 22.40 -19.53
N LYS A 264 16.61 23.60 -20.06
CA LYS A 264 17.97 23.93 -20.56
C LYS A 264 19.02 24.01 -19.43
N ASN A 265 18.60 24.35 -18.21
CA ASN A 265 19.49 24.50 -17.04
C ASN A 265 19.38 23.36 -16.02
N ILE A 266 18.34 22.52 -16.07
CA ILE A 266 18.21 21.31 -15.23
C ILE A 266 18.69 20.10 -16.05
N LYS A 267 19.95 20.15 -16.47
CA LYS A 267 20.53 19.18 -17.40
C LYS A 267 20.86 17.82 -16.78
N SER A 268 20.92 17.68 -15.45
CA SER A 268 21.64 16.53 -14.84
C SER A 268 20.82 15.55 -13.99
N LEU A 269 19.60 15.88 -13.51
CA LEU A 269 18.97 15.09 -12.44
C LEU A 269 17.63 14.41 -12.77
N LEU A 270 16.74 15.00 -13.57
CA LEU A 270 15.43 14.41 -13.86
C LEU A 270 15.59 13.19 -14.79
N LYS A 271 15.18 12.00 -14.30
CA LYS A 271 15.30 10.72 -15.01
C LYS A 271 13.97 10.22 -15.55
N SER A 272 12.88 10.40 -14.79
CA SER A 272 11.58 9.84 -15.17
C SER A 272 10.41 10.74 -14.78
N ILE A 273 9.41 10.79 -15.65
CA ILE A 273 8.13 11.46 -15.41
C ILE A 273 7.04 10.39 -15.49
N TYR A 274 6.23 10.32 -14.44
CA TYR A 274 5.09 9.43 -14.35
C TYR A 274 3.80 10.22 -14.45
N LEU A 275 2.90 9.75 -15.28
CA LEU A 275 1.58 10.33 -15.47
C LEU A 275 0.56 9.28 -15.04
N SER A 276 -0.29 9.60 -14.08
CA SER A 276 -1.33 8.69 -13.61
C SER A 276 -2.67 9.38 -13.66
N ASN A 277 -3.62 8.79 -14.40
CA ASN A 277 -4.96 9.34 -14.63
C ASN A 277 -4.94 10.82 -15.02
N SER A 278 -4.03 11.20 -15.92
CA SER A 278 -3.74 12.59 -16.29
C SER A 278 -4.01 12.82 -17.77
N SER A 279 -4.56 13.99 -18.12
CA SER A 279 -5.13 14.27 -19.44
C SER A 279 -4.55 15.51 -20.15
N THR A 280 -4.67 15.55 -21.48
CA THR A 280 -4.41 16.75 -22.31
C THR A 280 -5.62 17.13 -23.17
N THR A 281 -5.75 18.41 -23.53
CA THR A 281 -6.83 18.87 -24.43
C THR A 281 -6.44 18.87 -25.92
N ASN A 282 -5.30 18.29 -26.31
CA ASN A 282 -4.80 18.41 -27.69
C ASN A 282 -5.18 17.19 -28.54
N THR A 283 -5.96 17.41 -29.60
CA THR A 283 -6.80 16.41 -30.27
C THR A 283 -6.16 15.68 -31.46
N VAL A 284 -4.99 16.11 -31.94
CA VAL A 284 -4.48 15.71 -33.28
C VAL A 284 -3.61 14.44 -33.27
N PHE A 285 -2.86 14.17 -32.21
CA PHE A 285 -2.00 12.96 -32.10
C PHE A 285 -2.75 11.74 -31.56
N CYS A 286 -3.88 11.98 -30.89
CA CYS A 286 -4.68 10.98 -30.17
C CYS A 286 -5.04 9.76 -31.02
N HIS A 287 -5.16 9.87 -32.35
CA HIS A 287 -5.96 8.91 -33.11
C HIS A 287 -5.40 7.48 -33.13
N LYS A 288 -4.08 7.26 -33.20
CA LYS A 288 -3.52 5.88 -33.26
C LYS A 288 -3.54 5.16 -31.91
N ILE A 289 -3.11 5.84 -30.84
CA ILE A 289 -3.11 5.29 -29.49
C ILE A 289 -4.53 5.24 -28.93
N TYR A 290 -5.35 6.26 -29.19
CA TYR A 290 -6.80 6.18 -28.96
C TYR A 290 -7.42 5.03 -29.74
N ASN A 291 -7.05 4.77 -31.00
CA ASN A 291 -7.56 3.60 -31.71
C ASN A 291 -7.06 2.29 -31.10
N LEU A 292 -5.82 2.21 -30.61
CA LEU A 292 -5.33 1.00 -29.91
C LEU A 292 -6.07 0.79 -28.58
N MET A 293 -6.17 1.83 -27.75
CA MET A 293 -6.91 1.81 -26.49
C MET A 293 -8.40 1.58 -26.71
N LYS A 294 -8.98 2.20 -27.74
CA LYS A 294 -10.35 1.96 -28.18
C LYS A 294 -10.49 0.54 -28.66
N ASN A 295 -9.58 -0.04 -29.43
CA ASN A 295 -9.66 -1.44 -29.86
C ASN A 295 -9.59 -2.39 -28.66
N ILE A 296 -8.78 -2.07 -27.66
CA ILE A 296 -8.66 -2.81 -26.41
C ILE A 296 -9.92 -2.70 -25.55
N VAL A 297 -10.40 -1.48 -25.31
CA VAL A 297 -11.61 -1.19 -24.56
C VAL A 297 -12.83 -1.71 -25.29
N CYS A 298 -12.87 -1.61 -26.62
CA CYS A 298 -13.88 -2.21 -27.50
C CYS A 298 -13.78 -3.73 -27.45
N SER A 299 -12.60 -4.35 -27.42
CA SER A 299 -12.49 -5.80 -27.25
C SER A 299 -13.07 -6.25 -25.91
N LEU A 300 -12.75 -5.55 -24.82
CA LEU A 300 -13.35 -5.78 -23.50
C LEU A 300 -14.86 -5.51 -23.50
N TYR A 301 -15.27 -4.43 -24.17
CA TYR A 301 -16.67 -4.03 -24.29
C TYR A 301 -17.46 -5.03 -25.12
N ASP A 302 -16.91 -5.57 -26.21
CA ASP A 302 -17.51 -6.57 -27.09
C ASP A 302 -17.61 -7.93 -26.38
N GLU A 303 -16.61 -8.27 -25.55
CA GLU A 303 -16.71 -9.41 -24.63
C GLU A 303 -17.88 -9.28 -23.66
N ILE A 304 -18.14 -8.05 -23.18
CA ILE A 304 -19.27 -7.76 -22.28
C ILE A 304 -20.61 -7.65 -23.04
N ASN A 305 -20.62 -7.02 -24.22
CA ASN A 305 -21.82 -6.57 -24.95
C ASN A 305 -22.30 -7.50 -26.05
N ASN A 306 -21.76 -8.71 -26.18
CA ASN A 306 -22.28 -9.65 -27.15
C ASN A 306 -23.76 -9.97 -26.85
N GLU A 307 -24.70 -9.31 -27.54
CA GLU A 307 -26.14 -9.30 -27.22
C GLU A 307 -26.78 -10.69 -27.29
N GLU A 308 -26.38 -11.54 -28.24
CA GLU A 308 -26.86 -12.92 -28.30
C GLU A 308 -26.42 -13.74 -27.09
N LYS A 309 -25.18 -13.54 -26.63
CA LYS A 309 -24.64 -14.22 -25.45
C LYS A 309 -25.21 -13.66 -24.16
N LEU A 310 -25.36 -12.34 -24.04
CA LEU A 310 -26.05 -11.68 -22.94
C LEU A 310 -27.49 -12.19 -22.82
N ARG A 311 -28.21 -12.30 -23.94
CA ARG A 311 -29.56 -12.89 -23.95
C ARG A 311 -29.55 -14.36 -23.51
N LYS A 312 -28.65 -15.20 -24.05
CA LYS A 312 -28.49 -16.61 -23.63
C LYS A 312 -28.11 -16.75 -22.15
N PHE A 313 -27.26 -15.88 -21.65
CA PHE A 313 -26.80 -15.86 -20.26
C PHE A 313 -27.92 -15.42 -19.32
N MET A 314 -28.65 -14.36 -19.68
CA MET A 314 -29.78 -13.86 -18.92
C MET A 314 -30.99 -14.81 -18.95
N THR A 315 -31.27 -15.51 -20.07
CA THR A 315 -32.35 -16.51 -20.12
C THR A 315 -32.07 -17.74 -19.26
N LEU A 316 -30.80 -18.11 -19.07
CA LEU A 316 -30.41 -19.17 -18.13
C LEU A 316 -30.57 -18.75 -16.66
N THR A 317 -30.63 -17.44 -16.37
CA THR A 317 -30.58 -16.92 -14.99
C THR A 317 -31.91 -16.85 -14.26
N ASN A 318 -33.05 -16.80 -14.94
CA ASN A 318 -34.39 -16.78 -14.32
C ASN A 318 -35.47 -17.15 -15.35
N ASN A 319 -36.39 -18.06 -14.99
CA ASN A 319 -37.67 -18.29 -15.70
C ASN A 319 -38.66 -17.09 -15.61
N ARG A 320 -38.16 -15.89 -15.31
CA ARG A 320 -38.89 -14.63 -15.43
C ARG A 320 -37.99 -13.64 -16.15
N TYR A 321 -38.44 -13.21 -17.34
CA TYR A 321 -37.86 -12.10 -18.07
C TYR A 321 -37.73 -10.89 -17.13
N CYS A 322 -36.52 -10.56 -16.71
CA CYS A 322 -36.23 -9.20 -16.30
C CYS A 322 -36.44 -8.35 -17.55
N LYS A 323 -37.60 -7.65 -17.62
CA LYS A 323 -37.84 -6.63 -18.65
C LYS A 323 -36.59 -5.76 -18.70
N THR A 324 -35.93 -5.75 -19.85
CA THR A 324 -34.95 -4.74 -20.21
C THR A 324 -35.68 -3.40 -20.16
N LYS A 325 -35.72 -2.76 -18.99
CA LYS A 325 -35.80 -1.31 -18.97
C LYS A 325 -34.62 -0.89 -19.82
N LYS A 326 -34.88 -0.17 -20.93
CA LYS A 326 -33.84 0.46 -21.73
C LYS A 326 -32.91 1.13 -20.73
N TYR A 327 -31.75 0.53 -20.53
CA TYR A 327 -30.80 1.05 -19.57
C TYR A 327 -30.26 2.30 -20.24
N HIS A 328 -30.68 3.45 -19.72
CA HIS A 328 -29.90 4.65 -19.96
C HIS A 328 -28.50 4.33 -19.46
N ILE A 329 -27.55 4.38 -20.40
CA ILE A 329 -26.13 4.47 -20.14
C ILE A 329 -25.95 5.72 -19.27
N GLN A 330 -26.17 5.61 -17.97
CA GLN A 330 -25.71 6.61 -17.04
C GLN A 330 -24.25 6.29 -16.81
N TYR A 331 -23.44 7.01 -17.60
CA TYR A 331 -21.99 7.06 -17.62
C TYR A 331 -21.29 5.88 -18.30
N PHE A 332 -21.32 5.91 -19.64
CA PHE A 332 -20.04 5.89 -20.36
C PHE A 332 -19.40 7.26 -20.05
N ASP A 333 -18.86 7.40 -18.83
CA ASP A 333 -17.71 8.28 -18.64
C ASP A 333 -16.53 7.32 -18.74
N PRO A 334 -16.06 7.00 -19.95
CA PRO A 334 -14.63 6.95 -20.04
C PRO A 334 -14.25 8.36 -19.58
N LYS A 335 -13.79 8.52 -18.34
CA LYS A 335 -12.83 9.58 -18.05
C LYS A 335 -11.53 9.26 -18.81
N ILE A 336 -11.64 8.97 -20.11
CA ILE A 336 -10.69 9.23 -21.16
C ILE A 336 -10.82 10.73 -21.39
N GLU A 337 -10.49 11.51 -20.35
CA GLU A 337 -10.07 12.87 -20.61
C GLU A 337 -8.69 12.68 -21.25
N GLY A 338 -8.60 12.94 -22.56
CA GLY A 338 -7.39 13.32 -23.27
C GLY A 338 -6.13 12.44 -23.17
N PHE A 339 -5.88 11.60 -24.18
CA PHE A 339 -4.61 10.87 -24.32
C PHE A 339 -3.68 11.52 -25.34
N ASP A 340 -2.45 11.88 -24.95
CA ASP A 340 -1.21 11.59 -25.71
C ASP A 340 0.05 12.13 -25.00
N PHE A 341 1.16 11.38 -25.00
CA PHE A 341 2.43 11.88 -24.44
C PHE A 341 3.73 11.32 -25.03
N GLN A 342 3.78 10.16 -25.69
CA GLN A 342 5.08 9.66 -26.15
C GLN A 342 5.66 10.49 -27.30
N ASP A 343 4.81 11.00 -28.19
CA ASP A 343 5.27 11.74 -29.37
C ASP A 343 5.52 13.24 -29.11
N LEU A 344 4.72 13.88 -28.25
CA LEU A 344 4.92 15.28 -27.83
C LEU A 344 6.22 15.49 -27.05
N PHE A 345 6.69 14.44 -26.38
CA PHE A 345 7.86 14.46 -25.52
C PHE A 345 8.90 13.43 -25.97
N CYS A 346 9.00 13.21 -27.29
CA CYS A 346 10.02 12.40 -27.95
C CYS A 346 11.41 13.00 -27.71
N SER A 347 11.88 12.94 -26.48
CA SER A 347 13.17 13.38 -26.05
C SER A 347 13.94 12.13 -25.66
N LYS A 348 15.12 11.94 -26.25
CA LYS A 348 16.10 10.96 -25.79
C LYS A 348 16.59 11.24 -24.34
N LYS A 349 16.00 12.22 -23.63
CA LYS A 349 16.54 12.83 -22.40
C LYS A 349 15.91 12.28 -21.12
N TYR A 350 14.66 11.84 -21.12
CA TYR A 350 13.98 11.33 -19.92
C TYR A 350 12.91 10.29 -20.27
N LYS A 351 12.65 9.34 -19.36
CA LYS A 351 11.65 8.29 -19.55
C LYS A 351 10.27 8.78 -19.10
N ILE A 352 9.28 8.76 -19.99
CA ILE A 352 7.88 9.05 -19.64
C ILE A 352 7.12 7.73 -19.54
N ILE A 353 6.34 7.57 -18.48
CA ILE A 353 5.50 6.40 -18.23
C ILE A 353 4.09 6.86 -17.87
N SER A 354 3.08 6.33 -18.56
CA SER A 354 1.66 6.60 -18.29
C SER A 354 0.97 5.40 -17.65
N PHE A 355 0.03 5.71 -16.74
CA PHE A 355 -0.83 4.75 -16.08
C PHE A 355 -2.27 5.26 -16.06
N ASP A 356 -3.16 4.55 -16.73
CA ASP A 356 -4.57 4.94 -16.80
C ASP A 356 -5.46 3.85 -16.22
N SER A 357 -6.21 4.20 -15.18
CA SER A 357 -7.23 3.33 -14.61
C SER A 357 -8.45 3.33 -15.52
N ILE A 358 -8.84 2.14 -15.97
CA ILE A 358 -10.01 1.90 -16.79
C ILE A 358 -11.00 1.09 -15.97
N VAL A 359 -12.23 1.59 -15.91
CA VAL A 359 -13.36 0.89 -15.31
C VAL A 359 -14.43 0.74 -16.37
N ILE A 360 -14.67 -0.50 -16.79
CA ILE A 360 -15.78 -0.83 -17.69
C ILE A 360 -16.84 -1.50 -16.85
N THR A 361 -18.03 -0.89 -16.75
CA THR A 361 -19.14 -1.42 -15.95
C THR A 361 -20.38 -1.56 -16.79
N GLN A 362 -21.04 -2.70 -16.67
CA GLN A 362 -22.30 -2.98 -17.32
C GLN A 362 -23.16 -3.87 -16.45
N SER A 363 -24.33 -3.38 -16.05
CA SER A 363 -25.41 -4.07 -15.32
C SER A 363 -24.96 -4.97 -14.16
N PHE A 364 -24.36 -6.12 -14.49
CA PHE A 364 -23.95 -7.19 -13.61
C PHE A 364 -22.45 -7.56 -13.67
N VAL A 365 -21.66 -6.97 -14.58
CA VAL A 365 -20.21 -7.19 -14.71
C VAL A 365 -19.46 -5.87 -14.71
N SER A 366 -18.33 -5.82 -14.02
CA SER A 366 -17.37 -4.73 -14.12
C SER A 366 -15.95 -5.27 -14.26
N PHE A 367 -15.19 -4.69 -15.15
CA PHE A 367 -13.74 -4.83 -15.21
C PHE A 367 -13.10 -3.55 -14.69
N LYS A 368 -12.13 -3.69 -13.80
CA LYS A 368 -11.23 -2.62 -13.40
C LYS A 368 -9.81 -3.04 -13.72
N THR A 369 -9.06 -2.18 -14.39
CA THR A 369 -7.66 -2.46 -14.76
C THR A 369 -6.89 -1.16 -14.86
N THR A 370 -5.57 -1.24 -14.83
CA THR A 370 -4.69 -0.13 -15.20
C THR A 370 -3.97 -0.47 -16.51
N ILE A 371 -3.88 0.48 -17.44
CA ILE A 371 -3.07 0.31 -18.65
C ILE A 371 -1.73 1.02 -18.46
N LEU A 372 -0.64 0.31 -18.76
CA LEU A 372 0.72 0.84 -18.75
C LEU A 372 1.13 1.25 -20.17
N ASN A 373 1.57 2.50 -20.33
CA ASN A 373 2.10 3.04 -21.60
C ASN A 373 1.20 2.74 -22.81
N HIS A 374 -0.10 2.56 -22.59
CA HIS A 374 -1.08 2.25 -23.62
C HIS A 374 -0.85 0.93 -24.38
N GLU A 375 0.02 0.03 -23.89
CA GLU A 375 0.40 -1.21 -24.58
C GLU A 375 0.08 -2.46 -23.75
N ASN A 376 0.31 -2.42 -22.44
CA ASN A 376 0.21 -3.59 -21.57
C ASN A 376 -0.91 -3.42 -20.54
N PHE A 377 -1.79 -4.42 -20.45
CA PHE A 377 -2.70 -4.55 -19.32
C PHE A 377 -1.90 -4.90 -18.08
N SER A 378 -2.15 -4.16 -17.00
CA SER A 378 -1.75 -4.61 -15.68
C SER A 378 -2.76 -5.64 -15.15
N ARG A 379 -2.72 -5.86 -13.84
CA ARG A 379 -3.67 -6.69 -13.09
C ARG A 379 -5.10 -6.22 -13.37
N MET A 380 -5.97 -7.14 -13.72
CA MET A 380 -7.38 -6.88 -13.93
C MET A 380 -8.23 -7.48 -12.81
N ASN A 381 -9.14 -6.67 -12.28
CA ASN A 381 -10.19 -7.06 -11.36
C ASN A 381 -11.48 -7.30 -12.13
N LEU A 382 -12.00 -8.52 -12.05
CA LEU A 382 -13.32 -8.87 -12.55
C LEU A 382 -14.31 -8.85 -11.39
N ILE A 383 -15.41 -8.12 -11.55
CA ILE A 383 -16.46 -7.99 -10.57
C ILE A 383 -17.79 -8.45 -11.18
N LEU A 384 -18.45 -9.42 -10.57
CA LEU A 384 -19.74 -9.96 -11.00
C LEU A 384 -20.79 -9.71 -9.91
N LYS A 385 -21.97 -9.21 -10.26
CA LYS A 385 -23.02 -8.82 -9.31
C LYS A 385 -24.42 -9.23 -9.76
N LYS A 386 -25.20 -9.88 -8.89
CA LYS A 386 -26.63 -10.18 -9.14
C LYS A 386 -26.87 -11.07 -10.37
N VAL A 387 -26.09 -12.13 -10.52
CA VAL A 387 -26.14 -13.06 -11.67
C VAL A 387 -26.27 -14.51 -11.23
N PHE A 388 -26.96 -15.34 -12.01
CA PHE A 388 -26.81 -16.79 -11.96
C PHE A 388 -25.79 -17.27 -13.00
N LEU A 389 -24.64 -17.75 -12.54
CA LEU A 389 -23.49 -18.11 -13.35
C LEU A 389 -23.40 -19.63 -13.49
N THR A 390 -23.69 -20.13 -14.69
CA THR A 390 -23.56 -21.55 -15.04
C THR A 390 -22.18 -21.92 -15.59
N THR A 391 -21.47 -20.95 -16.16
CA THR A 391 -20.16 -21.10 -16.81
C THR A 391 -19.50 -19.72 -16.90
N LEU A 392 -18.17 -19.68 -17.02
CA LEU A 392 -17.40 -18.44 -17.20
C LEU A 392 -16.35 -18.63 -18.31
N LYS A 393 -16.56 -18.03 -19.47
CA LYS A 393 -15.66 -18.20 -20.63
C LYS A 393 -15.29 -16.86 -21.25
N PHE A 394 -14.00 -16.69 -21.53
CA PHE A 394 -13.42 -15.53 -22.21
C PHE A 394 -12.96 -15.96 -23.61
N GLN A 395 -13.21 -15.12 -24.61
CA GLN A 395 -12.74 -15.38 -25.97
C GLN A 395 -11.36 -14.77 -26.22
N ASN A 396 -11.12 -13.62 -25.61
CA ASN A 396 -9.86 -12.90 -25.69
C ASN A 396 -8.89 -13.46 -24.64
N THR A 397 -7.81 -14.06 -25.13
CA THR A 397 -6.74 -14.63 -24.29
C THR A 397 -6.05 -13.57 -23.46
N LEU A 398 -5.85 -12.36 -23.99
CA LEU A 398 -5.22 -11.25 -23.26
C LEU A 398 -6.06 -10.84 -22.04
N VAL A 399 -7.38 -10.76 -22.21
CA VAL A 399 -8.30 -10.45 -21.10
C VAL A 399 -8.23 -11.55 -20.05
N LYS A 400 -8.40 -12.81 -20.48
CA LYS A 400 -8.32 -13.98 -19.60
C LYS A 400 -7.02 -14.02 -18.81
N GLU A 401 -5.89 -13.78 -19.47
CA GLU A 401 -4.55 -13.83 -18.87
C GLU A 401 -4.25 -12.61 -17.98
N SER A 402 -4.99 -11.51 -18.11
CA SER A 402 -4.81 -10.30 -17.29
C SER A 402 -5.57 -10.34 -15.96
N ILE A 403 -6.60 -11.18 -15.82
CA ILE A 403 -7.39 -11.29 -14.59
C ILE A 403 -6.51 -11.79 -13.45
N ARG A 404 -6.47 -11.04 -12.34
CA ARG A 404 -5.76 -11.40 -11.11
C ARG A 404 -6.70 -11.55 -9.93
N ASN A 405 -7.76 -10.75 -9.89
CA ASN A 405 -8.71 -10.78 -8.78
C ASN A 405 -10.14 -10.94 -9.31
N LEU A 406 -10.91 -11.81 -8.66
CA LEU A 406 -12.30 -12.07 -8.97
C LEU A 406 -13.18 -11.78 -7.76
N TYR A 407 -14.15 -10.89 -7.93
CA TYR A 407 -15.11 -10.53 -6.91
C TYR A 407 -16.53 -10.84 -7.37
N ILE A 408 -17.27 -11.63 -6.60
CA ILE A 408 -18.63 -12.05 -6.91
C ILE A 408 -19.56 -11.62 -5.77
N TYR A 409 -20.67 -10.96 -6.09
CA TYR A 409 -21.62 -10.44 -5.11
C TYR A 409 -23.07 -10.77 -5.46
N ASN A 410 -23.88 -11.19 -4.49
CA ASN A 410 -25.32 -11.39 -4.67
C ASN A 410 -25.67 -12.33 -5.84
N SER A 411 -24.84 -13.33 -6.11
CA SER A 411 -24.93 -14.17 -7.30
C SER A 411 -25.21 -15.62 -6.93
N LYS A 412 -25.58 -16.42 -7.92
CA LYS A 412 -25.75 -17.87 -7.79
C LYS A 412 -24.69 -18.55 -8.66
N LEU A 413 -23.97 -19.54 -8.13
CA LEU A 413 -22.79 -20.14 -8.78
C LEU A 413 -22.96 -21.64 -8.93
N THR A 414 -22.83 -22.16 -10.15
CA THR A 414 -22.80 -23.61 -10.35
C THR A 414 -21.41 -24.20 -10.18
N ASN A 415 -21.33 -25.51 -9.94
CA ASN A 415 -20.07 -26.26 -9.94
C ASN A 415 -19.24 -26.07 -11.22
N LYS A 416 -19.89 -25.97 -12.39
CA LYS A 416 -19.23 -25.71 -13.67
C LYS A 416 -18.64 -24.30 -13.75
N CYS A 417 -19.31 -23.29 -13.21
CA CYS A 417 -18.73 -21.96 -13.09
C CYS A 417 -17.49 -21.96 -12.18
N LEU A 418 -17.52 -22.68 -11.06
CA LEU A 418 -16.38 -22.81 -10.17
C LEU A 418 -15.18 -23.48 -10.87
N PHE A 419 -15.44 -24.51 -11.68
CA PHE A 419 -14.40 -25.14 -12.51
C PHE A 419 -13.79 -24.15 -13.49
N ASP A 420 -14.63 -23.36 -14.17
CA ASP A 420 -14.16 -22.37 -15.13
C ASP A 420 -13.32 -21.26 -14.48
N ILE A 421 -13.62 -20.88 -13.23
CA ILE A 421 -12.81 -19.93 -12.45
C ILE A 421 -11.38 -20.45 -12.25
N LEU A 422 -11.21 -21.76 -12.01
CA LEU A 422 -9.89 -22.38 -11.87
C LEU A 422 -9.11 -22.49 -13.20
N LEU A 423 -9.74 -22.21 -14.34
CA LEU A 423 -9.04 -22.14 -15.64
C LEU A 423 -8.41 -20.77 -15.90
N LEU A 424 -8.60 -19.79 -15.01
CA LEU A 424 -8.00 -18.46 -15.09
C LEU A 424 -6.57 -18.52 -14.57
N SER A 425 -5.63 -18.90 -15.45
CA SER A 425 -4.25 -19.29 -15.12
C SER A 425 -3.49 -18.36 -14.17
N ASN A 426 -3.79 -17.06 -14.17
CA ASN A 426 -3.07 -16.07 -13.38
C ASN A 426 -3.87 -15.54 -12.17
N LEU A 427 -5.02 -16.12 -11.85
CA LEU A 427 -5.87 -15.68 -10.75
C LEU A 427 -5.15 -15.85 -9.39
N GLN A 428 -5.22 -14.82 -8.55
CA GLN A 428 -4.53 -14.74 -7.25
C GLN A 428 -5.50 -14.60 -6.08
N VAL A 429 -6.59 -13.86 -6.28
CA VAL A 429 -7.58 -13.57 -5.23
C VAL A 429 -8.99 -13.87 -5.73
N ILE A 430 -9.76 -14.57 -4.91
CA ILE A 430 -11.20 -14.77 -5.12
C ILE A 430 -11.96 -14.31 -3.89
N GLN A 431 -12.98 -13.49 -4.09
CA GLN A 431 -13.95 -13.13 -3.06
C GLN A 431 -15.36 -13.36 -3.56
N ILE A 432 -16.13 -14.15 -2.81
CA ILE A 432 -17.53 -14.43 -3.08
C ILE A 432 -18.33 -13.96 -1.87
N THR A 433 -19.31 -13.10 -2.10
CA THR A 433 -20.06 -12.44 -1.04
C THR A 433 -21.57 -12.48 -1.32
N ASP A 434 -22.38 -12.73 -0.28
CA ASP A 434 -23.85 -12.72 -0.35
C ASP A 434 -24.41 -13.64 -1.47
N SER A 435 -23.73 -14.75 -1.77
CA SER A 435 -24.00 -15.59 -2.96
C SER A 435 -24.43 -17.01 -2.59
N THR A 436 -25.12 -17.70 -3.49
CA THR A 436 -25.56 -19.09 -3.30
C THR A 436 -24.78 -20.04 -4.21
N PHE A 437 -24.20 -21.10 -3.65
CA PHE A 437 -23.59 -22.18 -4.42
C PHE A 437 -24.63 -23.27 -4.73
N ILE A 438 -24.77 -23.59 -6.02
CA ILE A 438 -25.74 -24.56 -6.55
C ILE A 438 -24.96 -25.72 -7.17
N PHE A 439 -25.10 -26.90 -6.58
CA PHE A 439 -24.31 -28.06 -6.94
C PHE A 439 -25.21 -29.09 -7.63
N ASP A 440 -25.14 -29.12 -8.97
CA ASP A 440 -25.82 -30.12 -9.79
C ASP A 440 -25.37 -31.54 -9.40
N ASN A 441 -26.17 -32.57 -9.72
CA ASN A 441 -25.86 -33.96 -9.34
C ASN A 441 -24.65 -34.57 -10.08
N TYR A 442 -24.05 -33.85 -11.03
CA TYR A 442 -22.87 -34.29 -11.75
C TYR A 442 -21.60 -33.93 -10.97
N LYS A 443 -20.83 -34.94 -10.54
CA LYS A 443 -19.52 -34.73 -9.91
C LYS A 443 -18.53 -34.16 -10.93
N ILE A 444 -18.12 -32.91 -10.73
CA ILE A 444 -17.04 -32.26 -11.49
C ILE A 444 -15.73 -32.43 -10.71
N LYS A 445 -14.70 -32.96 -11.37
CA LYS A 445 -13.35 -33.01 -10.79
C LYS A 445 -12.65 -31.67 -11.01
N TYR A 446 -12.45 -30.90 -9.94
CA TYR A 446 -11.70 -29.64 -10.00
C TYR A 446 -10.23 -29.85 -10.33
N ILE A 447 -9.67 -28.95 -11.13
CA ILE A 447 -8.22 -28.88 -11.40
C ILE A 447 -7.51 -28.12 -10.29
N GLU A 448 -6.25 -28.46 -10.03
CA GLU A 448 -5.45 -27.68 -9.09
C GLU A 448 -5.04 -26.34 -9.68
N HIS A 449 -5.15 -25.28 -8.88
CA HIS A 449 -4.75 -23.93 -9.21
C HIS A 449 -3.65 -23.43 -8.26
N LEU A 450 -2.45 -23.23 -8.80
CA LEU A 450 -1.24 -23.00 -7.99
C LEU A 450 -0.99 -21.53 -7.59
N LEU A 451 -1.62 -20.56 -8.28
CA LEU A 451 -1.36 -19.13 -8.03
C LEU A 451 -2.37 -18.43 -7.12
N ILE A 452 -3.50 -19.07 -6.77
CA ILE A 452 -4.49 -18.46 -5.86
C ILE A 452 -3.92 -18.51 -4.45
N GLN A 453 -3.80 -17.33 -3.83
CA GLN A 453 -3.23 -17.15 -2.49
C GLN A 453 -4.29 -16.72 -1.48
N GLU A 454 -5.37 -16.08 -1.92
CA GLU A 454 -6.42 -15.59 -1.02
C GLU A 454 -7.82 -15.97 -1.50
N PHE A 455 -8.62 -16.51 -0.58
CA PHE A 455 -9.99 -16.88 -0.85
C PHE A 455 -10.93 -16.47 0.28
N PHE A 456 -12.02 -15.80 -0.09
CA PHE A 456 -13.01 -15.28 0.84
C PHE A 456 -14.41 -15.74 0.44
N ILE A 457 -15.09 -16.46 1.34
CA ILE A 457 -16.53 -16.73 1.26
C ILE A 457 -17.19 -15.94 2.39
N ASN A 458 -18.07 -15.02 2.04
CA ASN A 458 -18.75 -14.16 3.01
C ASN A 458 -20.25 -14.15 2.80
N ARG A 459 -21.01 -14.50 3.83
CA ARG A 459 -22.47 -14.49 3.83
C ARG A 459 -23.07 -15.31 2.68
N CYS A 460 -22.43 -16.42 2.34
CA CYS A 460 -22.89 -17.30 1.27
C CYS A 460 -23.72 -18.48 1.81
N GLU A 461 -24.54 -19.03 0.93
CA GLU A 461 -25.38 -20.21 1.16
C GLU A 461 -24.96 -21.35 0.25
N SER A 462 -25.17 -22.60 0.67
CA SER A 462 -24.85 -23.78 -0.11
C SER A 462 -25.77 -24.95 0.22
N GLU A 463 -26.18 -25.68 -0.82
CA GLU A 463 -26.95 -26.92 -0.69
C GLU A 463 -26.06 -28.12 -0.34
N LYS A 464 -24.78 -28.12 -0.73
CA LYS A 464 -23.82 -29.22 -0.53
C LYS A 464 -22.44 -28.69 -0.12
N ASN A 465 -22.16 -28.66 1.17
CA ASN A 465 -20.90 -28.08 1.68
C ASN A 465 -19.66 -28.92 1.35
N ASP A 466 -19.79 -30.24 1.16
CA ASP A 466 -18.66 -31.10 0.80
C ASP A 466 -17.99 -30.65 -0.50
N GLU A 467 -18.81 -30.31 -1.51
CA GLU A 467 -18.35 -29.84 -2.81
C GLU A 467 -17.66 -28.47 -2.73
N ILE A 468 -18.03 -27.63 -1.75
CA ILE A 468 -17.28 -26.38 -1.47
C ILE A 468 -15.86 -26.70 -1.00
N PHE A 469 -15.69 -27.70 -0.13
CA PHE A 469 -14.36 -28.07 0.33
C PHE A 469 -13.52 -28.74 -0.77
N GLU A 470 -14.14 -29.49 -1.67
CA GLU A 470 -13.45 -29.98 -2.88
C GLU A 470 -12.91 -28.81 -3.73
N PHE A 471 -13.71 -27.76 -3.93
CA PHE A 471 -13.28 -26.53 -4.60
C PHE A 471 -12.18 -25.79 -3.81
N ILE A 472 -12.32 -25.62 -2.49
CA ILE A 472 -11.29 -24.97 -1.66
C ILE A 472 -9.95 -25.71 -1.76
N ASN A 473 -10.00 -27.05 -1.68
CA ASN A 473 -8.81 -27.89 -1.70
C ASN A 473 -8.10 -27.92 -3.06
N SER A 474 -8.74 -27.45 -4.14
CA SER A 474 -8.10 -27.31 -5.44
C SER A 474 -7.14 -26.11 -5.50
N MET A 475 -6.97 -25.36 -4.40
CA MET A 475 -6.04 -24.23 -4.27
C MET A 475 -4.93 -24.56 -3.25
N PRO A 476 -3.96 -25.45 -3.56
CA PRO A 476 -3.00 -25.99 -2.58
C PRO A 476 -2.04 -24.93 -1.98
N ASN A 477 -1.84 -23.81 -2.66
CA ASN A 477 -0.98 -22.71 -2.23
C ASN A 477 -1.72 -21.57 -1.53
N LEU A 478 -2.98 -21.80 -1.13
CA LEU A 478 -3.76 -20.81 -0.43
C LEU A 478 -3.11 -20.42 0.90
N LYS A 479 -2.83 -19.13 1.07
CA LYS A 479 -2.23 -18.53 2.27
C LYS A 479 -3.26 -17.93 3.20
N SER A 480 -4.35 -17.39 2.65
CA SER A 480 -5.40 -16.71 3.41
C SER A 480 -6.77 -17.27 3.05
N LEU A 481 -7.50 -17.75 4.06
CA LEU A 481 -8.85 -18.27 3.92
C LEU A 481 -9.79 -17.60 4.92
N LYS A 482 -10.90 -17.07 4.41
CA LYS A 482 -12.00 -16.55 5.23
C LYS A 482 -13.30 -17.25 4.89
N LEU A 483 -13.93 -17.84 5.89
CA LEU A 483 -15.23 -18.49 5.79
C LEU A 483 -16.21 -17.85 6.78
N THR A 484 -17.12 -17.03 6.28
CA THR A 484 -18.15 -16.39 7.11
C THR A 484 -19.55 -16.67 6.55
N PRO A 485 -20.04 -17.93 6.56
CA PRO A 485 -21.33 -18.35 5.97
C PRO A 485 -22.56 -17.62 6.54
N ASN A 486 -23.64 -17.61 5.75
CA ASN A 486 -24.99 -17.19 6.17
C ASN A 486 -25.89 -18.38 6.54
N SER A 487 -25.50 -19.62 6.20
CA SER A 487 -26.40 -20.77 6.27
C SER A 487 -26.55 -21.34 7.69
N ASN A 488 -27.71 -21.98 7.95
CA ASN A 488 -27.97 -22.81 9.13
C ASN A 488 -27.06 -24.07 9.22
N ILE A 489 -26.09 -24.21 8.32
CA ILE A 489 -25.20 -25.36 8.27
C ILE A 489 -23.81 -24.92 8.75
N SER A 490 -23.33 -25.62 9.77
CA SER A 490 -22.07 -25.28 10.41
C SER A 490 -20.87 -25.71 9.55
N LEU A 491 -20.27 -24.78 8.80
CA LEU A 491 -18.98 -24.99 8.11
C LEU A 491 -17.88 -25.37 9.11
N PHE A 492 -18.03 -24.95 10.37
CA PHE A 492 -17.14 -25.33 11.44
C PHE A 492 -17.06 -26.85 11.62
N LYS A 493 -18.19 -27.58 11.57
CA LYS A 493 -18.19 -29.05 11.66
C LYS A 493 -17.41 -29.69 10.50
N TYR A 494 -17.50 -29.16 9.28
CA TYR A 494 -16.76 -29.70 8.15
C TYR A 494 -15.24 -29.50 8.26
N VAL A 495 -14.82 -28.31 8.72
CA VAL A 495 -13.41 -28.03 8.95
C VAL A 495 -12.91 -28.88 10.11
N PHE A 496 -13.51 -28.74 11.29
CA PHE A 496 -12.92 -29.22 12.53
C PHE A 496 -13.31 -30.64 12.91
N LYS A 497 -14.51 -31.12 12.58
CA LYS A 497 -14.97 -32.49 12.91
C LYS A 497 -14.71 -33.47 11.77
N TYR A 498 -14.96 -33.08 10.53
CA TYR A 498 -14.79 -33.95 9.36
C TYR A 498 -13.43 -33.81 8.66
N ASN A 499 -12.59 -32.87 9.09
CA ASN A 499 -11.26 -32.63 8.52
C ASN A 499 -11.27 -32.50 6.99
N MET A 500 -12.24 -31.76 6.45
CA MET A 500 -12.36 -31.60 5.00
C MET A 500 -11.34 -30.63 4.39
N MET A 501 -10.64 -29.85 5.21
CA MET A 501 -9.66 -28.87 4.73
C MET A 501 -8.26 -29.49 4.64
N LYS A 502 -7.67 -29.49 3.44
CA LYS A 502 -6.36 -30.12 3.15
C LYS A 502 -5.26 -29.11 2.81
N LEU A 503 -5.41 -27.87 3.26
CA LEU A 503 -4.55 -26.73 2.92
C LEU A 503 -3.29 -26.66 3.81
N LYS A 504 -2.16 -27.18 3.31
CA LYS A 504 -0.89 -27.22 4.08
C LYS A 504 -0.16 -25.88 4.16
N ASN A 505 -0.45 -24.94 3.26
CA ASN A 505 0.23 -23.64 3.15
C ASN A 505 -0.54 -22.48 3.78
N LEU A 506 -1.61 -22.77 4.52
CA LEU A 506 -2.48 -21.74 5.08
C LEU A 506 -1.78 -21.02 6.25
N GLU A 507 -1.58 -19.70 6.09
CA GLU A 507 -0.95 -18.82 7.08
C GLU A 507 -2.00 -18.05 7.91
N LYS A 508 -3.12 -17.67 7.27
CA LYS A 508 -4.22 -16.89 7.88
C LYS A 508 -5.54 -17.62 7.72
N PHE A 509 -6.21 -17.88 8.83
CA PHE A 509 -7.51 -18.53 8.81
C PHE A 509 -8.54 -17.79 9.65
N LYS A 510 -9.64 -17.40 9.02
CA LYS A 510 -10.77 -16.74 9.67
C LYS A 510 -12.04 -17.53 9.43
N ILE A 511 -12.73 -17.91 10.51
CA ILE A 511 -14.01 -18.59 10.44
C ILE A 511 -15.04 -17.92 11.36
N LYS A 512 -16.25 -17.69 10.83
CA LYS A 512 -17.42 -17.26 11.62
C LYS A 512 -18.56 -18.23 11.37
N ASP A 513 -19.18 -18.74 12.43
CA ASP A 513 -20.37 -19.59 12.36
C ASP A 513 -21.40 -19.06 13.35
N GLU A 514 -22.66 -18.94 12.91
CA GLU A 514 -23.74 -18.44 13.77
C GLU A 514 -24.37 -19.58 14.59
N ASN A 515 -24.14 -20.83 14.19
CA ASN A 515 -24.65 -22.00 14.88
C ASN A 515 -23.80 -22.33 16.12
N LYS A 516 -24.46 -22.91 17.13
CA LYS A 516 -23.76 -23.48 18.29
C LYS A 516 -22.89 -24.65 17.83
N CYS A 517 -21.59 -24.58 18.14
CA CYS A 517 -20.66 -25.64 17.81
C CYS A 517 -20.75 -26.74 18.87
N ASP A 518 -21.43 -27.84 18.55
CA ASP A 518 -21.45 -29.03 19.41
C ASP A 518 -20.07 -29.71 19.42
N LYS A 519 -19.71 -30.28 20.57
CA LYS A 519 -18.41 -30.87 20.87
C LYS A 519 -17.88 -31.78 19.74
N GLY A 520 -16.59 -31.61 19.41
CA GLY A 520 -15.83 -32.53 18.56
C GLY A 520 -14.85 -31.82 17.62
N TYR A 521 -13.60 -31.65 18.06
CA TYR A 521 -12.48 -31.50 17.13
C TYR A 521 -12.01 -32.90 16.73
N SER A 522 -11.66 -33.03 15.46
CA SER A 522 -10.85 -34.14 14.97
C SER A 522 -9.38 -33.86 15.28
N ASP A 523 -8.69 -34.87 15.79
CA ASP A 523 -7.23 -34.84 16.01
C ASP A 523 -6.42 -34.72 14.72
N SER A 524 -7.05 -34.63 13.54
CA SER A 524 -6.38 -34.74 12.23
C SER A 524 -6.23 -33.43 11.45
N LEU A 525 -6.71 -32.27 11.95
CA LEU A 525 -6.45 -31.00 11.26
C LEU A 525 -4.97 -30.66 11.25
N TYR A 526 -4.47 -30.24 10.10
CA TYR A 526 -3.08 -29.85 9.88
C TYR A 526 -3.03 -28.33 9.74
N LEU A 527 -2.65 -27.63 10.82
CA LEU A 527 -2.64 -26.16 10.92
C LEU A 527 -1.26 -25.60 11.24
N GLU A 528 -0.19 -26.33 10.93
CA GLU A 528 1.17 -26.04 11.38
C GLU A 528 1.67 -24.65 10.95
N LYS A 529 1.29 -24.18 9.75
CA LYS A 529 1.74 -22.89 9.22
C LYS A 529 0.87 -21.71 9.61
N ILE A 530 -0.18 -21.91 10.40
CA ILE A 530 -1.06 -20.80 10.80
C ILE A 530 -0.32 -19.84 11.73
N ILE A 531 -0.30 -18.57 11.32
CA ILE A 531 0.26 -17.44 12.05
C ILE A 531 -0.87 -16.58 12.64
N GLU A 532 -2.00 -16.47 11.94
CA GLU A 532 -3.18 -15.69 12.36
C GLU A 532 -4.44 -16.54 12.32
N LEU A 533 -5.10 -16.67 13.47
CA LEU A 533 -6.34 -17.44 13.64
C LEU A 533 -7.45 -16.56 14.22
N GLU A 534 -8.55 -16.42 13.48
CA GLU A 534 -9.75 -15.76 13.94
C GLU A 534 -10.95 -16.71 13.93
N ILE A 535 -11.60 -16.87 15.09
CA ILE A 535 -12.74 -17.77 15.26
C ILE A 535 -13.88 -17.01 15.92
N ASN A 536 -15.03 -17.00 15.28
CA ASN A 536 -16.26 -16.39 15.81
C ASN A 536 -17.41 -17.39 15.73
N CYS A 537 -17.55 -18.23 16.75
CA CYS A 537 -18.66 -19.18 16.87
C CYS A 537 -19.10 -19.28 18.34
N LEU A 538 -20.32 -19.76 18.58
CA LEU A 538 -20.83 -20.00 19.93
C LEU A 538 -20.29 -21.32 20.48
N PHE A 539 -19.33 -21.23 21.41
CA PHE A 539 -18.66 -22.41 21.99
C PHE A 539 -19.13 -22.77 23.40
N GLU A 540 -19.11 -24.06 23.73
CA GLU A 540 -19.16 -24.55 25.12
C GLU A 540 -17.76 -24.47 25.77
N GLN A 541 -17.73 -24.57 27.11
CA GLN A 541 -16.48 -24.70 27.88
C GLN A 541 -15.65 -25.88 27.36
N SER A 542 -14.31 -25.85 27.54
CA SER A 542 -13.30 -26.82 27.04
C SER A 542 -12.85 -26.65 25.58
N PHE A 543 -13.38 -25.67 24.85
CA PHE A 543 -12.98 -25.41 23.48
C PHE A 543 -11.48 -25.06 23.36
N LEU A 544 -10.96 -24.18 24.22
CA LEU A 544 -9.57 -23.74 24.14
C LEU A 544 -8.62 -24.90 24.43
N TYR A 545 -8.95 -25.71 25.45
CA TYR A 545 -8.18 -26.92 25.75
C TYR A 545 -8.07 -27.83 24.52
N THR A 546 -9.20 -28.04 23.83
CA THR A 546 -9.26 -28.90 22.66
C THR A 546 -8.48 -28.32 21.48
N LEU A 547 -8.60 -27.02 21.22
CA LEU A 547 -7.90 -26.33 20.14
C LEU A 547 -6.37 -26.43 20.28
N PHE A 548 -5.87 -26.40 21.51
CA PHE A 548 -4.45 -26.35 21.84
C PHE A 548 -3.84 -27.69 22.28
N LEU A 549 -4.65 -28.74 22.44
CA LEU A 549 -4.22 -30.05 22.98
C LEU A 549 -3.03 -30.65 22.22
N ASN A 550 -3.07 -30.56 20.89
CA ASN A 550 -2.19 -31.32 20.00
C ASN A 550 -0.97 -30.54 19.50
N GLN A 551 -0.65 -29.37 20.08
CA GLN A 551 0.47 -28.50 19.69
C GLN A 551 0.51 -28.03 18.22
N LYS A 552 -0.50 -28.32 17.41
CA LYS A 552 -0.51 -28.08 15.95
C LYS A 552 -0.54 -26.63 15.46
N LEU A 553 -0.39 -25.66 16.37
CA LEU A 553 -0.48 -24.22 16.11
C LEU A 553 0.83 -23.52 16.57
N GLU A 554 1.98 -24.17 16.41
CA GLU A 554 3.27 -23.71 16.96
C GLU A 554 3.70 -22.32 16.46
N ASN A 555 3.31 -21.97 15.23
CA ASN A 555 3.65 -20.71 14.57
C ASN A 555 2.65 -19.58 14.86
N LEU A 556 1.66 -19.82 15.72
CA LEU A 556 0.59 -18.86 15.97
C LEU A 556 1.12 -17.61 16.68
N GLU A 557 1.00 -16.46 16.03
CA GLU A 557 1.37 -15.16 16.58
C GLU A 557 0.14 -14.34 17.01
N LYS A 558 -1.00 -14.55 16.34
CA LYS A 558 -2.23 -13.78 16.57
C LYS A 558 -3.44 -14.69 16.72
N ILE A 559 -4.21 -14.48 17.78
CA ILE A 559 -5.45 -15.22 18.01
C ILE A 559 -6.60 -14.30 18.43
N HIS A 560 -7.68 -14.35 17.66
CA HIS A 560 -8.91 -13.61 17.93
C HIS A 560 -10.07 -14.59 18.09
N ILE A 561 -10.68 -14.62 19.27
CA ILE A 561 -11.80 -15.49 19.58
C ILE A 561 -13.00 -14.64 20.01
N TYR A 562 -14.14 -14.88 19.36
CA TYR A 562 -15.40 -14.21 19.65
C TYR A 562 -16.43 -15.24 20.13
N ASN A 563 -17.31 -14.83 21.04
CA ASN A 563 -18.47 -15.61 21.51
C ASN A 563 -18.10 -16.96 22.19
N CYS A 564 -17.01 -17.00 22.94
CA CYS A 564 -16.52 -18.21 23.61
C CYS A 564 -16.88 -18.26 25.10
N ASN A 565 -17.23 -19.45 25.60
CA ASN A 565 -17.36 -19.72 27.03
C ASN A 565 -16.10 -20.44 27.52
N ILE A 566 -15.42 -19.88 28.52
CA ILE A 566 -14.18 -20.44 29.09
C ILE A 566 -14.50 -20.96 30.49
N GLY A 567 -14.19 -22.22 30.75
CA GLY A 567 -14.44 -22.86 32.05
C GLY A 567 -13.21 -23.53 32.63
N LEU A 568 -13.39 -24.20 33.78
CA LEU A 568 -12.31 -24.91 34.49
C LEU A 568 -11.53 -25.92 33.62
N LYS A 569 -12.19 -26.53 32.62
CA LYS A 569 -11.56 -27.45 31.68
C LYS A 569 -10.56 -26.78 30.73
N ASP A 570 -10.63 -25.47 30.57
CA ASP A 570 -9.71 -24.68 29.73
C ASP A 570 -8.44 -24.27 30.48
N LYS A 571 -8.32 -24.61 31.77
CA LYS A 571 -7.14 -24.32 32.60
C LYS A 571 -5.88 -24.88 31.95
N ASN A 572 -4.82 -24.08 31.95
CA ASN A 572 -3.53 -24.38 31.33
C ASN A 572 -3.57 -24.71 29.83
N SER A 573 -4.68 -24.44 29.12
CA SER A 573 -4.80 -24.71 27.68
C SER A 573 -3.72 -24.00 26.85
N ARG A 574 -3.16 -22.89 27.34
CA ARG A 574 -2.17 -22.08 26.61
C ARG A 574 -0.75 -22.17 27.17
N ARG A 575 -0.48 -23.11 28.07
CA ARG A 575 0.84 -23.27 28.72
C ARG A 575 2.02 -23.44 27.76
N ASN A 576 1.79 -23.92 26.54
CA ASN A 576 2.86 -24.19 25.56
C ASN A 576 2.95 -23.14 24.43
N TYR A 577 2.07 -22.14 24.41
CA TYR A 577 1.98 -21.17 23.31
C TYR A 577 2.52 -19.80 23.73
N THR A 578 3.83 -19.74 24.00
CA THR A 578 4.51 -18.55 24.53
C THR A 578 4.79 -17.46 23.49
N ARG A 579 4.77 -17.80 22.19
CA ARG A 579 5.09 -16.88 21.07
C ARG A 579 3.93 -15.97 20.63
N ILE A 580 2.72 -16.19 21.14
CA ILE A 580 1.55 -15.40 20.75
C ILE A 580 1.73 -13.95 21.21
N GLN A 581 1.64 -13.01 20.27
CA GLN A 581 1.81 -11.57 20.49
C GLN A 581 0.48 -10.85 20.69
N ASP A 582 -0.54 -11.23 19.90
CA ASP A 582 -1.86 -10.56 19.90
C ASP A 582 -2.95 -11.54 20.35
N ILE A 583 -3.67 -11.15 21.41
CA ILE A 583 -4.77 -11.93 21.98
C ILE A 583 -6.01 -11.05 22.06
N LEU A 584 -7.08 -11.47 21.38
CA LEU A 584 -8.38 -10.84 21.48
C LEU A 584 -9.44 -11.85 21.88
N PHE A 585 -10.15 -11.56 22.96
CA PHE A 585 -11.36 -12.26 23.37
C PHE A 585 -12.52 -11.28 23.44
N SER A 586 -13.59 -11.51 22.68
CA SER A 586 -14.78 -10.65 22.69
C SER A 586 -16.04 -11.47 22.97
N ASN A 587 -16.99 -10.88 23.69
CA ASN A 587 -18.23 -11.54 24.13
C ASN A 587 -17.95 -12.87 24.86
N THR A 588 -16.94 -12.87 25.73
CA THR A 588 -16.44 -14.08 26.39
C THR A 588 -16.93 -14.18 27.83
N LYS A 589 -17.52 -15.32 28.20
CA LYS A 589 -17.96 -15.60 29.58
C LYS A 589 -16.96 -16.54 30.28
N LEU A 590 -16.53 -16.19 31.48
CA LEU A 590 -15.67 -17.00 32.32
C LEU A 590 -16.50 -17.71 33.40
N PHE A 591 -16.34 -19.03 33.52
CA PHE A 591 -17.09 -19.87 34.47
C PHE A 591 -16.14 -20.56 35.45
N GLY A 592 -16.06 -20.03 36.67
CA GLY A 592 -15.26 -20.62 37.74
C GLY A 592 -13.75 -20.65 37.47
N ILE A 593 -13.25 -19.85 36.53
CA ILE A 593 -11.84 -19.76 36.14
C ILE A 593 -11.46 -18.29 35.91
N SER A 594 -10.25 -17.92 36.32
CA SER A 594 -9.64 -16.62 35.99
C SER A 594 -8.93 -16.68 34.62
N PHE A 595 -8.86 -15.56 33.91
CA PHE A 595 -8.20 -15.53 32.59
C PHE A 595 -6.70 -15.91 32.66
N SER A 596 -6.03 -15.55 33.76
CA SER A 596 -4.64 -15.92 34.04
C SER A 596 -4.42 -17.43 34.15
N GLU A 597 -5.42 -18.20 34.58
CA GLU A 597 -5.31 -19.66 34.70
C GLU A 597 -5.30 -20.39 33.35
N LEU A 598 -5.44 -19.68 32.22
CA LEU A 598 -5.17 -20.25 30.90
C LEU A 598 -3.67 -20.44 30.64
N PHE A 599 -2.83 -19.68 31.36
CA PHE A 599 -1.39 -19.59 31.18
C PHE A 599 -0.66 -20.28 32.33
N ASP A 600 0.61 -20.60 32.07
CA ASP A 600 1.53 -21.10 33.08
C ASP A 600 2.28 -19.93 33.71
N SER A 601 2.07 -19.69 35.01
CA SER A 601 2.70 -18.56 35.71
C SER A 601 4.22 -18.64 35.82
N GLN A 602 4.80 -19.81 35.52
CA GLN A 602 6.26 -20.00 35.53
C GLN A 602 6.92 -19.68 34.18
N LYS A 603 6.15 -19.36 33.14
CA LYS A 603 6.66 -19.11 31.78
C LYS A 603 6.57 -17.65 31.38
N GLU A 604 7.54 -17.23 30.57
CA GLU A 604 7.53 -15.92 29.92
C GLU A 604 6.77 -15.99 28.59
N TYR A 605 5.96 -14.97 28.31
CA TYR A 605 5.09 -14.88 27.13
C TYR A 605 5.38 -13.62 26.33
N SER A 606 5.43 -13.72 25.01
CA SER A 606 5.73 -12.62 24.07
C SER A 606 4.56 -11.65 23.81
N ILE A 607 3.61 -11.56 24.74
CA ILE A 607 2.34 -10.88 24.51
C ILE A 607 2.53 -9.37 24.48
N LYS A 608 2.14 -8.74 23.37
CA LYS A 608 2.18 -7.28 23.17
C LYS A 608 0.81 -6.65 23.40
N TYR A 609 -0.26 -7.32 22.97
CA TYR A 609 -1.62 -6.81 23.05
C TYR A 609 -2.58 -7.87 23.59
N ILE A 610 -3.30 -7.52 24.65
CA ILE A 610 -4.43 -8.29 25.18
C ILE A 610 -5.65 -7.39 25.20
N TYR A 611 -6.71 -7.82 24.53
CA TYR A 611 -8.02 -7.17 24.59
C TYR A 611 -9.08 -8.18 24.99
N ILE A 612 -9.74 -7.94 26.12
CA ILE A 612 -10.83 -8.78 26.63
C ILE A 612 -12.06 -7.89 26.75
N ARG A 613 -13.04 -8.12 25.88
CA ARG A 613 -14.36 -7.48 25.94
C ARG A 613 -15.37 -8.52 26.38
N ARG A 614 -15.96 -8.31 27.55
CA ARG A 614 -17.05 -9.17 28.06
C ARG A 614 -18.36 -8.86 27.36
#